data_AF-A0A842MC93-F1
#
_entry.id   AF-A0A842MC93-F1
#
_cell.length_a   1.000
_cell.length_b   1.000
_cell.length_c   1.000
_cell.angle_alpha   90.00
_cell.angle_beta   90.00
_cell.angle_gamma   90.00
#
_symmetry.space_group_name_H-M   'P 1'
#
loop_
_entity.id
_entity.type
_entity.pdbx_description
1 polymer ?
#
loop_
_entity_poly.entity_id
_entity_poly.type
_entity_poly.pdbx_seq_one_letter_code
_entity_poly.pdbx_strand_id
1 'polypeptide(L)'
;MGWDDAPSHVCRGGDKRALAFCCPPIKPCPILYALEDAGLTPEEYIAIKEEFAKKTRLGEGEGTCFGSLVWCCKPSKPCPFRDMVMKRINMTIDEYMELKKELAKKLVGRAETIDK
;
A
#
# COMPACT_ATOMS: atom_id res chain seq x y z
N MET A 1 -2.32 17.05 2.26
CA MET A 1 -2.00 15.68 2.69
C MET A 1 -0.85 15.23 1.81
N GLY A 2 0.08 14.38 2.25
CA GLY A 2 1.18 13.88 1.41
C GLY A 2 0.76 13.12 0.12
N TRP A 3 -0.53 13.08 -0.21
CA TRP A 3 -1.05 12.61 -1.49
C TRP A 3 -2.50 13.10 -1.65
N ASP A 4 -2.67 14.28 -2.24
CA ASP A 4 -3.98 14.96 -2.28
C ASP A 4 -5.01 14.24 -3.17
N ASP A 5 -4.59 13.62 -4.28
CA ASP A 5 -5.43 12.83 -5.19
C ASP A 5 -5.41 11.32 -4.89
N ALA A 6 -5.08 10.94 -3.65
CA ALA A 6 -4.97 9.54 -3.27
C ALA A 6 -6.29 8.78 -3.53
N PRO A 7 -6.24 7.60 -4.17
CA PRO A 7 -7.43 6.84 -4.53
C PRO A 7 -8.23 6.40 -3.31
N SER A 8 -9.48 6.01 -3.55
CA SER A 8 -10.27 5.22 -2.59
C SER A 8 -9.65 3.83 -2.42
N HIS A 9 -10.04 3.07 -1.41
CA HIS A 9 -9.62 1.66 -1.30
C HIS A 9 -10.18 0.85 -2.46
N VAL A 10 -9.48 -0.21 -2.89
CA VAL A 10 -9.97 -1.13 -3.96
C VAL A 10 -11.37 -1.67 -3.64
N CYS A 11 -11.61 -2.06 -2.38
CA CYS A 11 -12.92 -2.55 -1.94
C CYS A 11 -14.05 -1.49 -1.96
N ARG A 12 -13.75 -0.25 -2.32
CA ARG A 12 -14.68 0.88 -2.47
C ARG A 12 -14.56 1.51 -3.87
N GLY A 13 -14.11 0.75 -4.87
CA GLY A 13 -14.02 1.20 -6.26
C GLY A 13 -12.84 2.13 -6.55
N GLY A 14 -11.79 2.11 -5.74
CA GLY A 14 -10.54 2.82 -6.07
C GLY A 14 -9.79 2.17 -7.23
N ASP A 15 -9.06 2.97 -8.00
CA ASP A 15 -8.21 2.51 -9.10
C ASP A 15 -6.98 1.70 -8.63
N LYS A 16 -6.22 1.13 -9.57
CA LYS A 16 -5.03 0.29 -9.30
C LYS A 16 -3.96 0.93 -8.41
N ARG A 17 -3.86 2.26 -8.31
CA ARG A 17 -2.94 2.93 -7.35
C ARG A 17 -3.28 2.59 -5.90
N ALA A 18 -4.53 2.21 -5.63
CA ALA A 18 -5.00 1.81 -4.30
C ALA A 18 -4.37 0.52 -3.77
N LEU A 19 -3.69 -0.26 -4.62
CA LEU A 19 -2.89 -1.42 -4.22
C LEU A 19 -1.86 -1.07 -3.12
N ALA A 20 -1.36 0.17 -3.07
CA ALA A 20 -0.48 0.64 -2.00
C ALA A 20 -1.11 0.51 -0.59
N PHE A 21 -2.43 0.51 -0.49
CA PHE A 21 -3.19 0.43 0.77
C PHE A 21 -3.80 -0.95 1.05
N CYS A 22 -3.57 -1.94 0.18
CA CYS A 22 -4.08 -3.30 0.36
C CYS A 22 -3.14 -4.16 1.22
N CYS A 23 -3.70 -5.18 1.87
CA CYS A 23 -2.94 -6.24 2.55
C CYS A 23 -2.43 -7.29 1.53
N PRO A 24 -1.70 -8.34 1.96
CA PRO A 24 -1.42 -9.49 1.12
C PRO A 24 -2.70 -10.20 0.65
N PRO A 25 -2.74 -10.78 -0.57
CA PRO A 25 -3.90 -11.46 -1.15
C PRO A 25 -4.14 -12.87 -0.59
N ILE A 26 -4.16 -13.00 0.74
CA ILE A 26 -4.34 -14.29 1.44
C ILE A 26 -5.81 -14.68 1.65
N LYS A 27 -6.75 -13.87 1.14
CA LYS A 27 -8.20 -14.08 1.22
C LYS A 27 -8.84 -13.65 -0.10
N PRO A 28 -9.95 -14.27 -0.52
CA PRO A 28 -10.68 -13.84 -1.71
C PRO A 28 -11.22 -12.43 -1.47
N CYS A 29 -10.63 -11.44 -2.14
CA CYS A 29 -11.04 -10.04 -2.06
C CYS A 29 -10.75 -9.30 -3.38
N PRO A 30 -11.33 -8.10 -3.60
CA PRO A 30 -11.20 -7.36 -4.85
C PRO A 30 -9.77 -6.97 -5.26
N ILE A 31 -8.76 -7.23 -4.40
CA ILE A 31 -7.35 -7.04 -4.76
C ILE A 31 -6.95 -7.81 -6.01
N LEU A 32 -7.51 -9.01 -6.23
CA LEU A 32 -7.11 -9.87 -7.35
C LEU A 32 -7.40 -9.19 -8.69
N TYR A 33 -8.56 -8.54 -8.82
CA TYR A 33 -8.89 -7.76 -10.01
C TYR A 33 -7.99 -6.53 -10.16
N ALA A 34 -7.69 -5.83 -9.06
CA ALA A 34 -6.79 -4.68 -9.12
C ALA A 34 -5.34 -5.06 -9.48
N LEU A 35 -4.90 -6.28 -9.14
CA LEU A 35 -3.62 -6.83 -9.53
C LEU A 35 -3.59 -7.15 -11.02
N GLU A 36 -4.66 -7.76 -11.54
CA GLU A 36 -4.84 -8.00 -12.98
C GLU A 36 -4.81 -6.69 -13.78
N ASP A 37 -5.57 -5.68 -13.35
CA ASP A 37 -5.57 -4.32 -13.95
C ASP A 37 -4.18 -3.63 -13.89
N ALA A 38 -3.35 -4.02 -12.93
CA ALA A 38 -1.99 -3.54 -12.76
C ALA A 38 -0.94 -4.39 -13.48
N GLY A 39 -1.34 -5.50 -14.11
CA GLY A 39 -0.40 -6.44 -14.74
C GLY A 39 0.57 -7.10 -13.75
N LEU A 40 0.13 -7.36 -12.52
CA LEU A 40 0.94 -7.96 -11.46
C LEU A 40 0.40 -9.32 -11.03
N THR A 41 1.29 -10.27 -10.79
CA THR A 41 0.91 -11.47 -10.02
C THR A 41 0.84 -11.16 -8.52
N PRO A 42 0.11 -11.98 -7.72
CA PRO A 42 0.15 -11.91 -6.26
C PRO A 42 1.57 -11.93 -5.68
N GLU A 43 2.45 -12.77 -6.22
CA GLU A 43 3.84 -12.93 -5.79
C GLU A 43 4.66 -11.68 -6.09
N GLU A 44 4.51 -11.09 -7.28
CA GLU A 44 5.18 -9.84 -7.63
C GLU A 44 4.72 -8.68 -6.75
N TYR A 45 3.42 -8.56 -6.50
CA TYR A 45 2.87 -7.57 -5.59
C TYR A 45 3.45 -7.69 -4.18
N ILE A 46 3.57 -8.92 -3.68
CA ILE A 46 4.17 -9.18 -2.37
C ILE A 46 5.65 -8.77 -2.38
N ALA A 47 6.43 -9.27 -3.35
CA ALA A 47 7.85 -8.99 -3.47
C ALA A 47 8.15 -7.49 -3.57
N ILE A 48 7.38 -6.74 -4.37
CA ILE A 48 7.53 -5.28 -4.51
C ILE A 48 7.30 -4.59 -3.17
N LYS A 49 6.25 -4.97 -2.43
CA LYS A 49 5.94 -4.38 -1.13
C LYS A 49 6.97 -4.72 -0.07
N GLU A 50 7.43 -5.96 0.01
CA GLU A 50 8.47 -6.37 0.95
C GLU A 50 9.80 -5.69 0.66
N GLU A 51 10.19 -5.58 -0.62
CA GLU A 51 11.39 -4.82 -1.01
C GLU A 51 11.27 -3.33 -0.70
N PHE A 52 10.08 -2.74 -0.85
CA PHE A 52 9.83 -1.36 -0.47
C PHE A 52 9.87 -1.16 1.05
N ALA A 53 9.33 -2.11 1.81
CA ALA A 53 9.38 -2.12 3.26
C ALA A 53 10.82 -2.17 3.79
N LYS A 54 11.70 -2.97 3.19
CA LYS A 54 13.13 -3.02 3.60
C LYS A 54 13.87 -1.69 3.43
N LYS A 55 13.41 -0.83 2.52
CA LYS A 55 14.11 0.40 2.10
C LYS A 55 13.47 1.68 2.66
N THR A 56 12.35 1.57 3.34
CA THR A 56 11.57 2.72 3.80
C THR A 56 11.02 2.49 5.19
N ARG A 57 10.57 3.57 5.84
CA ARG A 57 9.94 3.48 7.15
C ARG A 57 8.58 2.77 7.14
N LEU A 58 8.02 2.45 5.97
CA LEU A 58 6.86 1.57 5.89
C LEU A 58 7.19 0.13 6.32
N GLY A 59 8.46 -0.27 6.38
CA GLY A 59 8.88 -1.55 6.96
C GLY A 59 8.69 -1.64 8.46
N GLU A 60 8.70 -0.51 9.18
CA GLU A 60 8.31 -0.46 10.58
C GLU A 60 6.82 -0.84 10.71
N GLY A 61 6.38 -1.35 11.85
CA GLY A 61 5.01 -1.82 11.96
C GLY A 61 4.71 -2.87 13.02
N GLU A 62 5.62 -3.15 13.95
CA GLU A 62 5.37 -4.15 14.99
C GLU A 62 4.06 -3.84 15.73
N GLY A 63 3.14 -4.81 15.75
CA GLY A 63 1.78 -4.65 16.29
C GLY A 63 0.70 -4.18 15.29
N THR A 64 1.06 -3.91 14.03
CA THR A 64 0.09 -3.74 12.93
C THR A 64 -0.30 -5.07 12.29
N CYS A 65 -1.35 -5.07 11.47
CA CYS A 65 -1.66 -6.24 10.63
C CYS A 65 -0.47 -6.56 9.73
N PHE A 66 -0.02 -7.81 9.75
CA PHE A 66 1.15 -8.28 8.98
C PHE A 66 2.47 -7.60 9.37
N GLY A 67 2.55 -6.96 10.55
CA GLY A 67 3.79 -6.49 11.16
C GLY A 67 4.51 -5.35 10.44
N SER A 68 3.89 -4.72 9.44
CA SER A 68 4.49 -3.65 8.65
C SER A 68 3.46 -2.65 8.14
N LEU A 69 3.77 -1.36 8.22
CA LEU A 69 2.96 -0.26 7.68
C LEU A 69 2.79 -0.33 6.15
N VAL A 70 3.64 -1.08 5.44
CA VAL A 70 3.50 -1.33 4.00
C VAL A 70 2.18 -2.03 3.65
N TRP A 71 1.63 -2.80 4.59
CA TRP A 71 0.34 -3.50 4.46
C TRP A 71 -0.84 -2.72 5.03
N CYS A 72 -0.58 -1.60 5.72
CA CYS A 72 -1.62 -0.79 6.31
C CYS A 72 -2.42 0.00 5.27
N CYS A 73 -3.68 0.25 5.62
CA CYS A 73 -4.66 0.95 4.80
C CYS A 73 -4.58 2.49 4.94
N LYS A 74 -5.13 3.22 3.97
CA LYS A 74 -5.21 4.70 3.96
C LYS A 74 -5.80 5.26 5.28
N PRO A 75 -5.31 6.41 5.79
CA PRO A 75 -5.76 7.01 7.07
C PRO A 75 -7.25 7.33 7.16
N SER A 76 -7.92 7.52 6.01
CA SER A 76 -9.38 7.72 5.95
C SER A 76 -10.20 6.52 6.48
N LYS A 77 -9.58 5.33 6.60
CA LYS A 77 -10.15 4.21 7.36
C LYS A 77 -9.57 4.22 8.78
N PRO A 78 -10.40 4.36 9.82
CA PRO A 78 -9.94 4.30 11.21
C PRO A 78 -9.24 2.96 11.50
N CYS A 79 -8.04 3.00 12.08
CA CYS A 79 -7.29 1.81 12.45
C CYS A 79 -6.36 2.11 13.65
N PRO A 80 -6.74 1.71 14.88
CA PRO A 80 -5.96 2.05 16.06
C PRO A 80 -4.54 1.46 16.02
N PHE A 81 -4.35 0.27 15.43
CA PHE A 81 -3.02 -0.36 15.33
C PHE A 81 -2.06 0.45 14.46
N ARG A 82 -2.49 0.88 13.27
CA ARG A 82 -1.69 1.75 12.39
C ARG A 82 -1.37 3.06 13.11
N ASP A 83 -2.39 3.72 13.65
CA ASP A 83 -2.26 5.07 14.20
C ASP A 83 -1.38 5.07 15.45
N MET A 84 -1.49 4.04 16.31
CA MET A 84 -0.60 3.86 17.46
C MET A 84 0.86 3.64 17.04
N VAL A 85 1.12 2.83 16.02
CA VAL A 85 2.49 2.58 15.55
C VAL A 85 3.07 3.83 14.90
N MET A 86 2.32 4.50 14.01
CA MET A 86 2.76 5.77 13.42
C MET A 86 3.11 6.80 14.50
N LYS A 87 2.28 6.93 15.55
CA LYS A 87 2.58 7.79 16.69
C LYS A 87 3.84 7.35 17.45
N ARG A 88 4.01 6.05 17.72
CA ARG A 88 5.17 5.50 18.45
C ARG A 88 6.48 5.78 17.73
N ILE A 89 6.50 5.64 16.41
CA ILE A 89 7.69 5.87 15.58
C ILE A 89 7.81 7.34 15.16
N ASN A 90 6.92 8.23 15.62
CA ASN A 90 6.89 9.63 15.22
C ASN A 90 6.80 9.84 13.69
N MET A 91 6.01 9.01 13.01
CA MET A 91 5.70 9.16 11.58
C MET A 91 4.44 10.01 11.40
N THR A 92 4.56 11.04 10.56
CA THR A 92 3.40 11.91 10.24
C THR A 92 2.48 11.25 9.22
N ILE A 93 1.22 11.70 9.16
CA ILE A 93 0.28 11.27 8.11
C ILE A 93 0.81 11.63 6.72
N ASP A 94 1.43 12.80 6.57
CA ASP A 94 1.97 13.25 5.28
C ASP A 94 3.12 12.37 4.82
N GLU A 95 4.08 12.05 5.70
CA GLU A 95 5.16 11.10 5.41
C GLU A 95 4.62 9.72 5.01
N TYR A 96 3.66 9.18 5.77
CA TYR A 96 3.02 7.92 5.44
C TYR A 96 2.35 7.94 4.06
N MET A 97 1.65 9.03 3.73
CA MET A 97 0.96 9.18 2.46
C MET A 97 1.92 9.36 1.27
N GLU A 98 3.02 10.09 1.43
CA GLU A 98 4.05 10.23 0.39
C GLU A 98 4.73 8.87 0.11
N LEU A 99 5.12 8.13 1.15
CA LEU A 99 5.68 6.78 0.96
C LEU A 99 4.68 5.83 0.28
N LYS A 100 3.39 5.94 0.60
CA LYS A 100 2.33 5.17 -0.07
C LYS A 100 2.15 5.57 -1.53
N LYS A 101 2.32 6.86 -1.86
CA LYS A 101 2.30 7.36 -3.25
C LYS A 101 3.47 6.83 -4.06
N GLU A 102 4.67 6.81 -3.48
CA GLU A 102 5.85 6.19 -4.11
C GLU A 102 5.67 4.69 -4.34
N LEU A 103 5.12 3.98 -3.35
CA LEU A 103 4.79 2.57 -3.48
C LEU A 103 3.76 2.33 -4.60
N ALA A 104 2.73 3.18 -4.69
CA ALA A 104 1.75 3.09 -5.76
C ALA A 104 2.42 3.22 -7.14
N LYS A 105 3.30 4.21 -7.33
CA LYS A 105 4.07 4.38 -8.58
C LYS A 105 4.88 3.13 -8.94
N LYS A 106 5.49 2.44 -7.97
CA LYS A 106 6.22 1.18 -8.21
C LYS A 106 5.31 0.03 -8.62
N LEU A 107 4.11 -0.04 -8.05
CA LEU A 107 3.13 -1.08 -8.35
C LEU A 107 2.50 -0.87 -9.73
N VAL A 108 2.12 0.37 -10.08
CA VAL A 108 1.45 0.65 -11.36
C VAL A 108 2.39 0.97 -12.51
N GLY A 109 3.59 1.50 -12.23
CA GLY A 109 4.57 1.90 -13.25
C GLY A 109 5.22 0.73 -14.00
N ARG A 110 5.04 -0.51 -13.52
CA ARG A 110 5.51 -1.71 -14.22
C ARG A 110 4.63 -2.08 -15.41
N ALA A 111 3.33 -1.76 -15.37
CA ALA A 111 2.41 -1.94 -16.49
C ALA A 111 2.82 -1.06 -17.69
N GLU A 112 3.26 0.18 -17.45
CA GLU A 112 3.62 1.11 -18.53
C GLU A 112 4.90 0.73 -19.30
N THR A 113 5.71 -0.19 -18.76
CA THR A 113 6.94 -0.68 -19.40
C THR A 113 6.75 -1.95 -20.24
N ILE A 114 5.61 -2.65 -20.10
CA ILE A 114 5.34 -3.88 -20.85
C ILE A 114 4.57 -3.58 -22.16
N ASP A 115 3.90 -2.43 -22.23
CA ASP A 115 3.12 -1.98 -23.39
C ASP A 115 3.89 -1.06 -24.37
N LYS A 116 5.24 -1.12 -24.38
CA LYS A 116 6.10 -0.42 -25.36
C LYS A 116 7.08 -1.38 -26.00
#